data_AF-A0A4S2GND7-F1
#
_entry.id   AF-A0A4S2GND7-F1
#
_cell.length_a   1.000
_cell.length_b   1.000
_cell.length_c   1.000
_cell.angle_alpha   90.00
_cell.angle_beta   90.00
_cell.angle_gamma   90.00
#
_symmetry.space_group_name_H-M   'P 1'
#
loop_
_entity.id
_entity.type
_entity.pdbx_description
1 polymer ?
#
loop_
_entity_poly.entity_id
_entity_poly.type
_entity_poly.pdbx_seq_one_letter_code
_entity_poly.pdbx_strand_id
1 'polypeptide(L)'
;MKQKMKRFMAGFLALLTVFTTLFGNGMTAFAANSSANIAFWYASTRASGEVSELKAGYDHGKILYAILDGNAAYCMNFGLAADGGQLMNSYPNSSTSMTAQQEKLLSYCLYFGFNSNSATAPSNDQCDQFIATQAMVWVIVGNLFGTDGGDSAARKLCDTAPNPSSSYAYYAS
;
A
#
# COMPACT_ATOMS: atom_id res chain seq x y z
N MET A 1 25.47 -19.25 -58.10
CA MET A 1 24.29 -19.16 -57.19
C MET A 1 24.62 -18.68 -55.77
N LYS A 2 25.72 -19.12 -55.13
CA LYS A 2 26.05 -18.77 -53.73
C LYS A 2 26.23 -17.25 -53.44
N GLN A 3 26.81 -16.47 -54.36
CA GLN A 3 27.07 -15.04 -54.12
C GLN A 3 25.81 -14.17 -54.30
N LYS A 4 24.93 -14.50 -55.25
CA LYS A 4 23.64 -13.81 -55.43
C LYS A 4 22.71 -14.04 -54.23
N MET A 5 22.73 -15.24 -53.65
CA MET A 5 21.96 -15.58 -52.44
C MET A 5 22.47 -14.84 -51.18
N LYS A 6 23.79 -14.68 -51.03
CA LYS A 6 24.39 -13.89 -49.94
C LYS A 6 24.05 -12.40 -50.04
N ARG A 7 24.05 -11.82 -51.26
CA ARG A 7 23.66 -10.42 -51.48
C ARG A 7 22.17 -10.19 -51.24
N PHE A 8 21.34 -11.19 -51.55
CA PHE A 8 19.90 -11.15 -51.25
C PHE A 8 19.63 -11.24 -49.74
N MET A 9 20.32 -12.15 -49.02
CA MET A 9 20.24 -12.28 -47.56
C MET A 9 20.74 -11.03 -46.83
N ALA A 10 21.82 -10.41 -47.29
CA ALA A 10 22.32 -9.15 -46.72
C ALA A 10 21.35 -7.98 -46.96
N GLY A 11 20.75 -7.90 -48.15
CA GLY A 11 19.71 -6.90 -48.45
C GLY A 11 18.44 -7.10 -47.63
N PHE A 12 18.03 -8.36 -47.43
CA PHE A 12 16.88 -8.70 -46.61
C PHE A 12 17.11 -8.38 -45.13
N LEU A 13 18.28 -8.70 -44.57
CA LEU A 13 18.63 -8.32 -43.19
C LEU A 13 18.72 -6.79 -43.01
N ALA A 14 19.29 -6.07 -43.98
CA ALA A 14 19.35 -4.61 -43.92
C ALA A 14 17.95 -3.99 -43.97
N LEU A 15 17.05 -4.50 -44.83
CA LEU A 15 15.64 -4.10 -44.84
C LEU A 15 14.93 -4.47 -43.53
N LEU A 16 15.17 -5.64 -42.95
CA LEU A 16 14.59 -6.03 -41.67
C LEU A 16 15.02 -5.09 -40.53
N THR A 17 16.30 -4.70 -40.50
CA THR A 17 16.84 -3.78 -39.49
C THR A 17 16.29 -2.36 -39.63
N VAL A 18 16.04 -1.91 -40.87
CA VAL A 18 15.45 -0.60 -41.16
C VAL A 18 13.93 -0.59 -40.93
N PHE A 19 13.24 -1.72 -41.16
CA PHE A 19 11.83 -1.87 -40.81
C PHE A 19 11.63 -1.92 -39.29
N THR A 20 12.55 -2.50 -38.51
CA THR A 20 12.45 -2.44 -37.03
C THR A 20 12.69 -1.05 -36.45
N THR A 21 13.48 -0.19 -37.11
CA THR A 21 13.72 1.18 -36.64
C THR A 21 12.68 2.19 -37.12
N LEU A 22 12.09 2.01 -38.30
CA LEU A 22 11.04 2.89 -38.83
C LEU A 22 9.62 2.54 -38.34
N PHE A 23 9.37 1.28 -37.97
CA PHE A 23 8.15 0.87 -37.26
C PHE A 23 8.34 0.75 -35.74
N GLY A 24 9.54 1.08 -35.24
CA GLY A 24 9.78 1.49 -33.87
C GLY A 24 9.18 2.86 -33.60
N ASN A 25 7.88 3.04 -33.88
CA ASN A 25 7.10 4.11 -33.28
C ASN A 25 7.30 3.98 -31.78
N GLY A 26 8.02 4.96 -31.22
CA GLY A 26 8.36 5.09 -29.82
C GLY A 26 7.75 4.02 -28.94
N MET A 27 8.43 2.87 -28.83
CA MET A 27 8.51 2.30 -27.51
C MET A 27 9.25 3.37 -26.73
N THR A 28 8.48 4.28 -26.13
CA THR A 28 8.84 4.79 -24.82
C THR A 28 9.46 3.60 -24.13
N ALA A 29 10.77 3.64 -23.95
CA ALA A 29 11.37 2.84 -22.93
C ALA A 29 10.57 3.27 -21.70
N PHE A 30 9.59 2.46 -21.33
CA PHE A 30 9.07 2.52 -20.00
C PHE A 30 10.32 2.18 -19.19
N ALA A 31 11.01 3.22 -18.70
CA ALA A 31 11.74 3.08 -17.47
C ALA A 31 10.78 2.28 -16.59
N ALA A 32 11.19 1.10 -16.14
CA ALA A 32 10.33 0.20 -15.39
C ALA A 32 9.62 1.03 -14.33
N ASN A 33 8.37 1.39 -14.60
CA ASN A 33 7.55 2.08 -13.64
C ASN A 33 7.19 0.94 -12.70
N SER A 34 7.69 0.98 -11.47
CA SER A 34 7.29 0.06 -10.41
C SER A 34 5.86 0.38 -9.97
N SER A 35 4.93 0.40 -10.93
CA SER A 35 3.49 0.43 -10.66
C SER A 35 3.17 -0.85 -9.91
N ALA A 36 3.11 -0.75 -8.58
CA ALA A 36 2.74 -1.87 -7.74
C ALA A 36 1.28 -2.25 -8.02
N ASN A 37 0.99 -3.55 -8.03
CA ASN A 37 -0.39 -4.01 -8.12
C ASN A 37 -1.05 -3.80 -6.77
N ILE A 38 -2.04 -2.91 -6.72
CA ILE A 38 -2.79 -2.62 -5.49
C ILE A 38 -4.23 -3.13 -5.59
N ALA A 39 -4.70 -3.75 -4.52
CA ALA A 39 -6.09 -4.15 -4.34
C ALA A 39 -6.64 -3.61 -3.03
N PHE A 40 -7.90 -3.18 -3.05
CA PHE A 40 -8.57 -2.56 -1.91
C PHE A 40 -9.91 -3.24 -1.60
N TRP A 41 -10.19 -3.39 -0.31
CA TRP A 41 -11.50 -3.74 0.23
C TRP A 41 -11.77 -2.86 1.46
N TYR A 42 -13.03 -2.80 1.92
CA TYR A 42 -13.30 -2.21 3.22
C TYR A 42 -12.98 -3.21 4.32
N ALA A 43 -12.07 -2.85 5.22
CA ALA A 43 -11.84 -3.60 6.45
C ALA A 43 -12.94 -3.30 7.48
N SER A 44 -13.25 -2.02 7.64
CA SER A 44 -14.21 -1.55 8.65
C SER A 44 -15.66 -1.65 8.16
N THR A 45 -16.57 -1.98 9.06
CA THR A 45 -18.02 -2.07 8.78
C THR A 45 -18.67 -0.70 8.62
N ARG A 46 -18.10 0.33 9.26
CA ARG A 46 -18.57 1.72 9.26
C ARG A 46 -17.39 2.70 9.21
N ALA A 47 -17.68 3.96 8.93
CA ALA A 47 -16.68 5.02 9.02
C ALA A 47 -16.14 5.15 10.46
N SER A 48 -14.87 5.51 10.61
CA SER A 48 -14.26 5.74 11.92
C SER A 48 -14.77 7.01 12.58
N GLY A 49 -15.27 7.98 11.81
CA GLY A 49 -15.72 9.24 12.36
C GLY A 49 -14.52 10.13 12.74
N GLU A 50 -14.77 11.06 13.65
CA GLU A 50 -13.69 11.88 14.22
C GLU A 50 -12.85 11.07 15.22
N VAL A 51 -11.54 11.02 14.96
CA VAL A 51 -10.52 10.52 15.89
C VAL A 51 -9.63 11.71 16.26
N SER A 52 -10.11 12.52 17.21
CA SER A 52 -9.55 13.83 17.56
C SER A 52 -8.09 13.79 18.02
N GLU A 53 -7.66 12.67 18.61
CA GLU A 53 -6.28 12.43 19.03
C GLU A 53 -5.31 12.39 17.84
N LEU A 54 -5.77 11.89 16.69
CA LEU A 54 -5.00 11.88 15.46
C LEU A 54 -5.11 13.23 14.74
N LYS A 55 -6.35 13.71 14.54
CA LYS A 55 -6.63 14.97 13.85
C LYS A 55 -8.01 15.50 14.22
N ALA A 56 -8.05 16.45 15.14
CA ALA A 56 -9.28 17.15 15.52
C ALA A 56 -9.96 17.81 14.32
N GLY A 57 -11.29 17.70 14.24
CA GLY A 57 -12.12 18.25 13.17
C GLY A 57 -12.01 17.52 11.82
N TYR A 58 -11.35 16.37 11.75
CA TYR A 58 -11.29 15.55 10.53
C TYR A 58 -12.13 14.28 10.69
N ASP A 59 -13.10 14.13 9.80
CA ASP A 59 -13.99 12.97 9.74
C ASP A 59 -13.38 11.86 8.87
N HIS A 60 -12.98 10.76 9.51
CA HIS A 60 -12.34 9.64 8.83
C HIS A 60 -13.41 8.70 8.25
N GLY A 61 -13.23 8.36 6.97
CA GLY A 61 -14.06 7.36 6.30
C GLY A 61 -13.83 5.93 6.80
N LYS A 62 -14.17 4.96 5.95
CA LYS A 62 -13.89 3.55 6.23
C LYS A 62 -12.40 3.26 6.10
N ILE A 63 -11.90 2.37 6.95
CA ILE A 63 -10.54 1.82 6.85
C ILE A 63 -10.49 0.85 5.66
N LEU A 64 -9.53 1.08 4.77
CA LEU A 64 -9.29 0.25 3.59
C LEU A 64 -8.28 -0.85 3.91
N TYR A 65 -8.66 -2.10 3.67
CA TYR A 65 -7.74 -3.23 3.57
C TYR A 65 -7.00 -3.12 2.25
N ALA A 66 -5.69 -2.86 2.29
CA ALA A 66 -4.87 -2.67 1.11
C ALA A 66 -3.86 -3.81 0.97
N ILE A 67 -3.78 -4.40 -0.22
CA ILE A 67 -2.72 -5.33 -0.60
C ILE A 67 -1.91 -4.69 -1.72
N LEU A 68 -0.59 -4.58 -1.52
CA LEU A 68 0.36 -4.06 -2.49
C LEU A 68 1.39 -5.15 -2.81
N ASP A 69 1.42 -5.58 -4.08
CA ASP A 69 2.28 -6.67 -4.57
C ASP A 69 2.22 -7.92 -3.70
N GLY A 70 1.00 -8.27 -3.29
CA GLY A 70 0.72 -9.44 -2.47
C GLY A 70 0.93 -9.25 -0.97
N ASN A 71 1.44 -8.10 -0.49
CA ASN A 71 1.67 -7.84 0.93
C ASN A 71 0.64 -6.87 1.51
N ALA A 72 0.32 -6.98 2.80
CA ALA A 72 -0.51 -5.98 3.46
C ALA A 72 0.19 -4.61 3.43
N ALA A 73 -0.56 -3.58 3.04
CA ALA A 73 -0.12 -2.20 3.01
C ALA A 73 -0.98 -1.37 3.96
N TYR A 74 -0.36 -0.40 4.63
CA TYR A 74 -1.01 0.42 5.64
C TYR A 74 -0.96 1.89 5.27
N CYS A 75 -2.05 2.59 5.53
CA CYS A 75 -2.12 4.03 5.38
C CYS A 75 -1.21 4.70 6.41
N MET A 76 -0.28 5.52 5.95
CA MET A 76 0.63 6.27 6.82
C MET A 76 0.07 7.65 7.20
N ASN A 77 -0.90 8.19 6.44
CA ASN A 77 -1.39 9.54 6.62
C ASN A 77 -2.89 9.56 6.91
N PHE A 78 -3.25 9.62 8.18
CA PHE A 78 -4.63 9.70 8.67
C PHE A 78 -5.39 10.95 8.19
N GLY A 79 -4.70 11.96 7.65
CA GLY A 79 -5.30 13.19 7.16
C GLY A 79 -5.68 13.19 5.67
N LEU A 80 -5.48 12.07 4.95
CA LEU A 80 -5.71 11.95 3.51
C LEU A 80 -6.67 10.80 3.20
N ALA A 81 -7.49 10.99 2.16
CA ALA A 81 -8.29 9.91 1.59
C ALA A 81 -7.45 9.10 0.59
N ALA A 82 -7.58 7.78 0.63
CA ALA A 82 -7.11 6.88 -0.41
C ALA A 82 -8.31 6.37 -1.21
N ASP A 83 -8.13 6.22 -2.52
CA ASP A 83 -9.16 5.68 -3.42
C ASP A 83 -8.57 4.56 -4.28
N GLY A 84 -9.42 3.62 -4.68
CA GLY A 84 -9.06 2.56 -5.60
C GLY A 84 -8.68 3.10 -6.98
N GLY A 85 -7.72 2.45 -7.65
CA GLY A 85 -7.29 2.83 -9.00
C GLY A 85 -6.21 3.91 -9.07
N GLN A 86 -5.72 4.41 -7.93
CA GLN A 86 -4.53 5.27 -7.89
C GLN A 86 -3.27 4.43 -8.15
N LEU A 87 -2.47 4.86 -9.14
CA LEU A 87 -1.13 4.30 -9.35
C LEU A 87 -0.24 4.68 -8.16
N MET A 88 0.16 3.67 -7.38
CA MET A 88 1.10 3.83 -6.28
C MET A 88 2.52 3.67 -6.82
N ASN A 89 3.27 4.76 -6.84
CA ASN A 89 4.69 4.72 -7.16
C ASN A 89 5.49 4.44 -5.89
N SER A 90 6.44 3.52 -5.97
CA SER A 90 7.47 3.40 -4.94
C SER A 90 8.51 4.50 -5.12
N TYR A 91 8.87 5.17 -4.03
CA TYR A 91 9.95 6.16 -4.00
C TYR A 91 11.07 5.66 -3.09
N PRO A 92 12.35 5.90 -3.43
CA PRO A 92 13.48 5.46 -2.61
C PRO A 92 13.55 6.16 -1.26
N ASN A 93 12.94 7.34 -1.12
CA ASN A 93 12.90 8.11 0.12
C ASN A 93 11.46 8.17 0.66
N SER A 94 11.32 8.11 1.98
CA SER A 94 10.03 8.32 2.64
C SER A 94 9.54 9.77 2.42
N SER A 95 8.24 9.93 2.16
CA SER A 95 7.58 11.24 2.07
C SER A 95 6.94 11.68 3.39
N THR A 96 6.84 10.76 4.36
CA THR A 96 6.32 11.02 5.70
C THR A 96 7.49 11.25 6.64
N SER A 97 7.60 12.47 7.19
CA SER A 97 8.63 12.81 8.16
C SER A 97 8.34 12.09 9.48
N MET A 98 9.29 11.28 9.96
CA MET A 98 9.22 10.55 11.22
C MET A 98 10.52 10.70 11.99
N THR A 99 10.44 10.59 13.32
CA THR A 99 11.63 10.43 14.16
C THR A 99 12.18 9.01 14.05
N ALA A 100 13.46 8.82 14.37
CA ALA A 100 14.09 7.50 14.39
C ALA A 100 13.36 6.51 15.33
N GLN A 101 12.76 7.01 16.41
CA GLN A 101 11.97 6.18 17.33
C GLN A 101 10.66 5.72 16.69
N GLN A 102 9.97 6.59 15.95
CA GLN A 102 8.76 6.22 15.21
C GLN A 102 9.06 5.21 14.12
N GLU A 103 10.15 5.39 13.36
CA GLU A 103 10.60 4.44 12.33
C GLU A 103 10.89 3.05 12.93
N LYS A 104 11.55 3.01 14.10
CA LYS A 104 11.84 1.77 14.81
C LYS A 104 10.55 1.08 15.28
N LEU A 105 9.63 1.82 15.91
CA LEU A 105 8.35 1.28 16.36
C LEU A 105 7.51 0.78 15.19
N LEU A 106 7.47 1.53 14.10
CA LEU A 106 6.76 1.16 12.88
C LEU A 106 7.33 -0.14 12.29
N SER A 107 8.66 -0.29 12.27
CA SER A 107 9.31 -1.52 11.81
C SER A 107 8.88 -2.74 12.63
N TYR A 108 8.77 -2.59 13.96
CA TYR A 108 8.23 -3.66 14.81
C TYR A 108 6.75 -3.92 14.56
N CYS A 109 5.95 -2.85 14.43
CA CYS A 109 4.52 -2.96 14.12
C CYS A 109 4.27 -3.73 12.83
N LEU A 110 5.03 -3.44 11.76
CA LEU A 110 4.90 -4.13 10.48
C LEU A 110 5.48 -5.55 10.49
N TYR A 111 6.43 -5.83 11.38
CA TYR A 111 7.01 -7.17 11.51
C TYR A 111 6.12 -8.13 12.32
N PHE A 112 5.51 -7.64 13.41
CA PHE A 112 4.69 -8.46 14.32
C PHE A 112 3.19 -8.35 14.08
N GLY A 113 2.74 -7.26 13.45
CA GLY A 113 1.33 -7.04 13.13
C GLY A 113 0.83 -7.93 12.00
N PHE A 114 -0.41 -7.68 11.61
CA PHE A 114 -1.07 -8.45 10.58
C PHE A 114 -0.34 -8.32 9.24
N ASN A 115 -0.21 -9.43 8.53
CA ASN A 115 0.21 -9.43 7.15
C ASN A 115 -0.58 -10.48 6.36
N SER A 116 -0.66 -10.29 5.05
CA SER A 116 -1.24 -11.23 4.10
C SER A 116 -0.27 -11.36 2.93
N ASN A 117 -0.21 -12.56 2.34
CA ASN A 117 0.55 -12.85 1.13
C ASN A 117 -0.36 -13.09 -0.10
N SER A 118 -1.65 -12.75 0.02
CA SER A 118 -2.68 -13.00 -0.99
C SER A 118 -3.49 -11.74 -1.26
N ALA A 119 -3.62 -11.39 -2.55
CA ALA A 119 -4.48 -10.32 -3.04
C ALA A 119 -5.94 -10.80 -3.21
N THR A 120 -6.54 -11.22 -2.10
CA THR A 120 -7.93 -11.68 -2.03
C THR A 120 -8.73 -10.88 -1.01
N ALA A 121 -10.05 -10.84 -1.17
CA ALA A 121 -10.92 -10.22 -0.18
C ALA A 121 -10.66 -10.81 1.22
N PRO A 122 -10.52 -9.96 2.26
CA PRO A 122 -10.24 -10.43 3.61
C PRO A 122 -11.45 -11.12 4.24
N SER A 123 -11.20 -12.09 5.13
CA SER A 123 -12.20 -12.55 6.10
C SER A 123 -12.42 -11.51 7.21
N ASN A 124 -13.49 -11.67 8.00
CA ASN A 124 -13.74 -10.78 9.14
C ASN A 124 -12.57 -10.79 10.15
N ASP A 125 -12.02 -11.97 10.46
CA ASP A 125 -10.88 -12.07 11.38
C ASP A 125 -9.64 -11.35 10.83
N GLN A 126 -9.41 -11.42 9.51
CA GLN A 126 -8.33 -10.67 8.86
C GLN A 126 -8.60 -9.17 8.91
N CYS A 127 -9.84 -8.72 8.73
CA CYS A 127 -10.21 -7.32 8.91
C CYS A 127 -9.95 -6.84 10.35
N ASP A 128 -10.29 -7.64 11.36
CA ASP A 128 -10.07 -7.28 12.76
C ASP A 128 -8.58 -7.06 13.06
N GLN A 129 -7.72 -7.99 12.62
CA GLN A 129 -6.27 -7.92 12.82
C GLN A 129 -5.62 -6.81 11.98
N PHE A 130 -6.11 -6.60 10.75
CA PHE A 130 -5.66 -5.51 9.88
C PHE A 130 -5.98 -4.15 10.51
N ILE A 131 -7.21 -3.93 10.99
CA ILE A 131 -7.63 -2.66 11.63
C ILE A 131 -6.80 -2.39 12.87
N ALA A 132 -6.55 -3.41 13.68
CA ALA A 132 -5.70 -3.30 14.87
C ALA A 132 -4.26 -2.87 14.50
N THR A 133 -3.71 -3.45 13.44
CA THR A 133 -2.38 -3.08 12.93
C THR A 133 -2.38 -1.66 12.36
N GLN A 134 -3.40 -1.29 11.57
CA GLN A 134 -3.57 0.06 11.05
C GLN A 134 -3.71 1.11 12.17
N ALA A 135 -4.41 0.77 13.26
CA ALA A 135 -4.52 1.63 14.43
C ALA A 135 -3.15 1.88 15.07
N MET A 136 -2.34 0.83 15.26
CA MET A 136 -0.98 0.95 15.76
C MET A 136 -0.10 1.80 14.83
N VAL A 137 -0.21 1.63 13.51
CA VAL A 137 0.49 2.47 12.52
C VAL A 137 0.16 3.94 12.72
N TRP A 138 -1.12 4.31 12.83
CA TRP A 138 -1.53 5.70 13.03
C TRP A 138 -1.15 6.25 14.40
N VAL A 139 -1.21 5.45 15.46
CA VAL A 139 -0.72 5.82 16.80
C VAL A 139 0.78 6.12 16.77
N ILE A 140 1.58 5.31 16.07
CA ILE A 140 3.03 5.52 15.93
C ILE A 140 3.32 6.77 15.08
N VAL A 141 2.68 6.91 13.92
CA VAL A 141 2.91 8.08 13.03
C VAL A 141 2.43 9.37 13.68
N GLY A 142 1.35 9.33 14.45
CA GLY A 142 0.85 10.45 15.24
C GLY A 142 1.68 10.78 16.49
N ASN A 143 2.73 9.99 16.77
CA ASN A 143 3.57 10.12 17.96
C ASN A 143 2.77 9.99 19.29
N LEU A 144 1.82 9.06 19.32
CA LEU A 144 0.92 8.79 20.44
C LEU A 144 1.20 7.45 21.13
N PHE A 145 2.20 6.70 20.67
CA PHE A 145 2.52 5.38 21.20
C PHE A 145 2.85 5.44 22.70
N GLY A 146 2.19 4.58 23.49
CA GLY A 146 2.35 4.53 24.96
C GLY A 146 1.66 5.66 25.71
N THR A 147 0.74 6.39 25.08
CA THR A 147 -0.06 7.44 25.72
C THR A 147 -1.53 7.01 25.82
N ASP A 148 -2.26 7.56 26.81
CA ASP A 148 -3.70 7.36 26.93
C ASP A 148 -4.46 7.81 25.65
N GLY A 149 -3.95 8.85 24.98
CA GLY A 149 -4.49 9.34 23.71
C GLY A 149 -4.30 8.33 22.57
N GLY A 150 -3.17 7.63 22.54
CA GLY A 150 -2.91 6.54 21.59
C GLY A 150 -3.88 5.37 21.78
N ASP A 151 -4.10 4.95 23.02
CA ASP A 151 -5.02 3.85 23.32
C ASP A 151 -6.49 4.23 23.05
N SER A 152 -6.87 5.47 23.36
CA SER A 152 -8.17 6.03 22.98
C SER A 152 -8.37 6.03 21.46
N ALA A 153 -7.38 6.52 20.70
CA ALA A 153 -7.43 6.53 19.24
C ALA A 153 -7.54 5.11 18.68
N ALA A 154 -6.73 4.17 19.17
CA ALA A 154 -6.75 2.79 18.74
C ALA A 154 -8.10 2.12 19.00
N ARG A 155 -8.70 2.37 20.17
CA ARG A 155 -10.03 1.85 20.51
C ARG A 155 -11.10 2.34 19.55
N LYS A 156 -11.13 3.65 19.25
CA LYS A 156 -12.08 4.24 18.29
C LYS A 156 -11.97 3.58 16.90
N LEU A 157 -10.75 3.28 16.45
CA LEU A 157 -10.50 2.60 15.18
C LEU A 157 -10.93 1.13 15.23
N CYS A 158 -10.53 0.38 16.26
CA CYS A 158 -10.90 -1.03 16.46
C CYS A 158 -12.42 -1.21 16.59
N ASP A 159 -13.14 -0.24 17.16
CA ASP A 159 -14.59 -0.29 17.29
C ASP A 159 -15.33 -0.34 15.94
N THR A 160 -14.67 0.01 14.84
CA THR A 160 -15.21 -0.07 13.47
C THR A 160 -15.11 -1.46 12.85
N ALA A 161 -14.33 -2.36 13.46
CA ALA A 161 -14.07 -3.70 12.95
C ALA A 161 -15.33 -4.58 12.93
N PRO A 162 -15.35 -5.66 12.12
CA PRO A 162 -16.39 -6.68 12.19
C PRO A 162 -16.59 -7.23 13.61
N ASN A 163 -15.51 -7.48 14.35
CA ASN A 163 -15.54 -7.80 15.77
C ASN A 163 -14.62 -6.85 16.57
N PRO A 164 -15.20 -5.78 17.15
CA PRO A 164 -14.46 -4.79 17.94
C PRO A 164 -13.58 -5.37 19.05
N SER A 165 -14.11 -6.34 19.78
CA SER A 165 -13.40 -6.97 20.91
C SER A 165 -12.19 -7.77 20.42
N SER A 166 -12.34 -8.51 19.32
CA SER A 166 -11.24 -9.26 18.69
C SER A 166 -10.15 -8.32 18.18
N SER A 167 -10.55 -7.26 17.47
CA SER A 167 -9.62 -6.26 16.92
C SER A 167 -8.82 -5.58 18.04
N TYR A 168 -9.48 -5.08 19.08
CA TYR A 168 -8.77 -4.43 20.19
C TYR A 168 -7.90 -5.40 20.99
N ALA A 169 -8.34 -6.66 21.17
CA ALA A 169 -7.53 -7.67 21.83
C ALA A 169 -6.23 -7.96 21.05
N TYR A 170 -6.29 -7.98 19.72
CA TYR A 170 -5.11 -8.09 18.87
C TYR A 170 -4.20 -6.85 18.94
N TYR A 171 -4.77 -5.65 19.02
CA TYR A 171 -3.99 -4.42 19.20
C TYR A 171 -3.19 -4.43 20.52
N ALA A 172 -3.77 -5.02 21.57
CA ALA A 172 -3.20 -5.02 22.92
C ALA A 172 -2.25 -6.21 23.23
N SER A 173 -2.07 -7.15 22.30
CA SER A 173 -1.20 -8.34 22.47
C SER A 173 0.25 -8.07 22.10
#